data_AF-A0A2S1XLG7-F1
#
_entry.id   AF-A0A2S1XLG7-F1
#
_cell.length_a   1.000
_cell.length_b   1.000
_cell.length_c   1.000
_cell.angle_alpha   90.00
_cell.angle_beta   90.00
_cell.angle_gamma   90.00
#
_symmetry.space_group_name_H-M   'P 1'
#
loop_
_entity.id
_entity.type
_entity.pdbx_description
1 polymer ?
#
loop_
_entity_poly.entity_id
_entity_poly.type
_entity_poly.pdbx_seq_one_letter_code
_entity_poly.pdbx_strand_id
1 'polypeptide(L)'
;MTNDDARPPEAIPVPPAKPRLHVLVVDPDPALAGLTRAALDGFALDGAPVTVLTAATAAEAREALYRNPNTAAVLLEPVLDPAADGPPEGLAFIDHIRKDLGNSRVRILVCTAHPERAPEEEVVEGHDVSDYRLKDGLTARALRTAVVPRLRAFTNLQTQAAGRKALARMLVATTGLLEMRTPDVLFPNILPRVVGLLGIGRHALLCIQGDTLPRDRRIRVRASTGRFAKWKDVDVAELGEPNVAAALERLSPSSETIVEPGYCALRLRAHGGIIGMIYVEGHNNEGTAREWQLLELFRNKCSIAFENALLFEELNTAQKATVLAMGSLAEYKDNAAAGHLQRIERLVGDIARELRVHGRFADELDEELVEKVGLAALLHDVGMLSVSDETLGIPGELANNDMAAIQRHTLIGHRILSEAALPLRGRSLLSIAAEIARYHHERYDGSGYMEGLRGGAIPVSARIMAVADVFDALITDRQYRKAWGVEHAITWIAERAGKDFDPLVVEAFLTVVRRIQAEEPDWFPKPEGGNQGLLVAAIGRKLRALFGNRAEPIN
;
A
#
# COMPACT_ATOMS: atom_id res chain seq x y z
N MET A 1 46.63 -7.19 36.73
CA MET A 1 45.53 -6.95 37.68
C MET A 1 44.45 -7.97 37.36
N THR A 2 43.85 -8.51 38.41
CA THR A 2 43.11 -9.77 38.52
C THR A 2 41.87 -9.85 37.62
N ASN A 3 41.69 -11.02 37.00
CA ASN A 3 40.41 -11.51 36.49
C ASN A 3 39.41 -11.58 37.65
N ASP A 4 38.26 -10.94 37.50
CA ASP A 4 37.09 -11.15 38.36
C ASP A 4 35.83 -11.16 37.48
N ASP A 5 35.75 -12.16 36.60
CA ASP A 5 34.54 -12.55 35.88
C ASP A 5 33.75 -13.51 36.77
N ALA A 6 32.98 -12.96 37.71
CA ALA A 6 31.99 -13.71 38.48
C ALA A 6 30.65 -12.96 38.43
N ARG A 7 29.96 -13.01 37.28
CA ARG A 7 28.50 -12.81 37.29
C ARG A 7 27.87 -13.99 38.04
N PRO A 8 26.93 -13.75 38.97
CA PRO A 8 26.11 -14.84 39.48
C PRO A 8 25.37 -15.50 38.31
N PRO A 9 25.15 -16.83 38.32
CA PRO A 9 24.37 -17.47 37.28
C PRO A 9 22.94 -16.94 37.37
N GLU A 10 22.60 -15.96 36.54
CA GLU A 10 21.21 -15.61 36.27
C GLU A 10 20.53 -16.88 35.79
N ALA A 11 19.51 -17.30 36.54
CA ALA A 11 18.70 -18.45 36.21
C ALA A 11 18.20 -18.28 34.78
N ILE A 12 18.70 -19.11 33.87
CA ILE A 12 18.21 -19.19 32.50
C ILE A 12 16.69 -19.35 32.61
N PRO A 13 15.88 -18.43 32.07
CA PRO A 13 14.43 -18.56 32.13
C PRO A 13 14.06 -19.90 31.51
N VAL A 14 13.43 -20.77 32.30
CA VAL A 14 13.02 -22.10 31.86
C VAL A 14 12.10 -21.88 30.66
N PRO A 15 12.43 -22.40 29.45
CA PRO A 15 11.56 -22.24 28.29
C PRO A 15 10.18 -22.80 28.61
N PRO A 16 9.10 -22.18 28.10
CA PRO A 16 7.75 -22.68 28.33
C PRO A 16 7.66 -24.16 27.95
N ALA A 17 7.03 -24.95 28.82
CA ALA A 17 6.93 -26.39 28.63
C ALA A 17 6.26 -26.69 27.28
N LYS A 18 6.97 -27.41 26.39
CA LYS A 18 6.42 -27.81 25.09
C LYS A 18 5.11 -28.59 25.27
N PRO A 19 4.13 -28.40 24.37
CA PRO A 19 2.84 -29.06 24.47
C PRO A 19 3.01 -30.58 24.48
N ARG A 20 2.29 -31.24 25.39
CA ARG A 20 2.31 -32.69 25.59
C ARG A 20 1.77 -33.40 24.35
N LEU A 21 2.47 -34.45 23.90
CA LEU A 21 2.05 -35.30 22.80
C LEU A 21 1.28 -36.50 23.34
N HIS A 22 0.24 -36.93 22.63
CA HIS A 22 -0.54 -38.10 23.04
C HIS A 22 -0.39 -39.26 22.06
N VAL A 23 -0.31 -40.47 22.60
CA VAL A 23 -0.47 -41.73 21.87
C VAL A 23 -1.76 -42.37 22.36
N LEU A 24 -2.76 -42.48 21.49
CA LEU A 24 -4.04 -43.09 21.84
C LEU A 24 -3.98 -44.59 21.48
N VAL A 25 -4.16 -45.45 22.47
CA VAL A 25 -4.29 -46.90 22.28
C VAL A 25 -5.78 -47.23 22.32
N VAL A 26 -6.29 -47.77 21.22
CA VAL A 26 -7.69 -48.17 21.04
C VAL A 26 -7.72 -49.69 20.98
N ASP A 27 -7.96 -50.31 22.13
CA ASP A 27 -7.89 -51.75 22.31
C ASP A 27 -8.65 -52.13 23.59
N PRO A 28 -9.64 -53.05 23.53
CA PRO A 28 -10.28 -53.57 24.74
C PRO A 28 -9.31 -54.38 25.62
N ASP A 29 -8.26 -54.96 25.04
CA ASP A 29 -7.22 -55.69 25.79
C ASP A 29 -6.20 -54.70 26.38
N PRO A 30 -6.05 -54.64 27.72
CA PRO A 30 -5.08 -53.74 28.35
C PRO A 30 -3.61 -54.09 28.03
N ALA A 31 -3.31 -55.26 27.46
CA ALA A 31 -1.95 -55.69 27.17
C ALA A 31 -1.21 -54.73 26.22
N LEU A 32 -1.86 -54.29 25.13
CA LEU A 32 -1.26 -53.35 24.18
C LEU A 32 -0.98 -51.99 24.82
N ALA A 33 -1.90 -51.52 25.66
CA ALA A 33 -1.71 -50.28 26.41
C ALA A 33 -0.54 -50.40 27.41
N GLY A 34 -0.43 -51.53 28.12
CA GLY A 34 0.69 -51.83 29.02
C GLY A 34 2.04 -51.84 28.28
N LEU A 35 2.12 -52.55 27.15
CA LEU A 35 3.31 -52.59 26.31
C LEU A 35 3.68 -51.21 25.75
N THR A 36 2.69 -50.41 25.35
CA THR A 36 2.90 -49.04 24.83
C THR A 36 3.42 -48.11 25.91
N ARG A 37 2.90 -48.20 27.14
CA ARG A 37 3.41 -47.45 28.30
C ARG A 37 4.86 -47.85 28.60
N ALA A 38 5.17 -49.14 28.63
CA ALA A 38 6.54 -49.62 28.83
C ALA A 38 7.50 -49.17 27.69
N ALA A 39 7.02 -49.15 26.45
CA ALA A 39 7.80 -48.72 25.28
C ALA A 39 8.15 -47.23 25.29
N LEU A 40 7.31 -46.40 25.92
CA LEU A 40 7.42 -44.93 25.93
C LEU A 40 7.74 -44.37 27.32
N ASP A 41 8.08 -45.23 28.29
CA ASP A 41 8.41 -44.79 29.64
C ASP A 41 9.60 -43.83 29.64
N GLY A 42 9.44 -42.70 30.33
CA GLY A 42 10.42 -41.60 30.35
C GLY A 42 10.73 -40.97 28.99
N PHE A 43 10.01 -41.30 27.91
CA PHE A 43 10.30 -40.77 26.58
C PHE A 43 9.74 -39.36 26.39
N ALA A 44 10.61 -38.44 25.98
CA ALA A 44 10.24 -37.12 25.51
C ALA A 44 10.78 -36.90 24.09
N LEU A 45 9.94 -36.39 23.20
CA LEU A 45 10.36 -36.03 21.84
C LEU A 45 10.73 -34.56 21.82
N ASP A 46 12.02 -34.26 21.62
CA ASP A 46 12.57 -32.90 21.59
C ASP A 46 12.16 -32.06 22.82
N GLY A 47 12.06 -32.69 24.00
CA GLY A 47 11.64 -32.08 25.26
C GLY A 47 10.12 -32.06 25.51
N ALA A 48 9.28 -32.47 24.55
CA ALA A 48 7.85 -32.62 24.75
C ALA A 48 7.53 -34.00 25.38
N PRO A 49 6.88 -34.05 26.55
CA PRO A 49 6.51 -35.31 27.18
C PRO A 49 5.44 -36.04 26.35
N VAL A 50 5.54 -37.37 26.27
CA VAL A 50 4.56 -38.22 25.60
C VAL A 50 3.68 -38.91 26.63
N THR A 51 2.37 -38.92 26.41
CA THR A 51 1.41 -39.58 27.31
C THR A 51 0.55 -40.57 26.55
N VAL A 52 0.38 -41.76 27.13
CA VAL A 52 -0.47 -42.81 26.56
C VAL A 52 -1.89 -42.64 27.08
N LEU A 53 -2.83 -42.43 26.16
CA LEU A 53 -4.26 -42.44 26.40
C LEU A 53 -4.81 -43.80 25.98
N THR A 54 -5.93 -44.22 26.57
CA THR A 54 -6.56 -45.52 26.28
C THR A 54 -8.04 -45.34 26.00
N ALA A 55 -8.57 -46.14 25.08
CA ALA A 55 -9.98 -46.31 24.80
C ALA A 55 -10.25 -47.79 24.51
N ALA A 56 -11.33 -48.34 25.06
CA ALA A 56 -11.74 -49.73 24.81
C ALA A 56 -12.71 -49.83 23.62
N THR A 57 -13.43 -48.74 23.32
CA THR A 57 -14.46 -48.69 22.26
C THR A 57 -14.18 -47.59 21.24
N ALA A 58 -14.78 -47.70 20.06
CA ALA A 58 -14.68 -46.66 19.03
C ALA A 58 -15.28 -45.32 19.49
N ALA A 59 -16.32 -45.33 20.32
CA ALA A 59 -16.94 -44.13 20.88
C ALA A 59 -15.99 -43.39 21.83
N GLU A 60 -15.35 -44.11 22.75
CA GLU A 60 -14.32 -43.57 23.65
C GLU A 60 -13.13 -43.03 22.87
N ALA A 61 -12.72 -43.72 21.79
CA ALA A 61 -11.60 -43.29 20.96
C ALA A 61 -11.90 -41.95 20.24
N ARG A 62 -13.13 -41.77 19.73
CA ARG A 62 -13.57 -40.50 19.13
C ARG A 62 -13.57 -39.37 20.14
N GLU A 63 -14.08 -39.62 21.35
CA GLU A 63 -14.09 -38.63 22.42
C GLU A 63 -12.66 -38.26 22.86
N ALA A 64 -11.78 -39.25 23.03
CA ALA A 64 -10.39 -39.04 23.39
C ALA A 64 -9.66 -38.20 22.32
N LEU A 65 -9.88 -38.48 21.04
CA LEU A 65 -9.29 -37.73 19.94
C LEU A 65 -9.80 -36.28 19.90
N TYR A 66 -11.09 -36.06 20.15
CA TYR A 66 -11.70 -34.74 20.21
C TYR A 66 -11.14 -33.90 21.37
N ARG A 67 -11.03 -34.49 22.57
CA ARG A 67 -10.49 -33.81 23.76
C ARG A 67 -8.99 -33.55 23.68
N ASN A 68 -8.25 -34.33 22.88
CA ASN A 68 -6.79 -34.29 22.80
C ASN A 68 -6.32 -34.04 21.36
N PRO A 69 -6.38 -32.78 20.87
CA PRO A 69 -6.01 -32.43 19.48
C PRO A 69 -4.51 -32.63 19.16
N ASN A 70 -3.67 -32.81 20.18
CA ASN A 70 -2.25 -33.16 20.07
C ASN A 70 -1.98 -34.68 20.10
N THR A 71 -2.99 -35.49 19.81
CA THR A 71 -2.80 -36.93 19.55
C THR A 71 -1.95 -37.10 18.30
N ALA A 72 -0.74 -37.62 18.47
CA ALA A 72 0.25 -37.76 17.42
C ALA A 72 0.16 -39.11 16.71
N ALA A 73 -0.15 -40.16 17.47
CA ALA A 73 -0.33 -41.51 16.97
C ALA A 73 -1.53 -42.20 17.62
N VAL A 74 -2.17 -43.09 16.86
CA VAL A 74 -3.21 -44.01 17.31
C VAL A 74 -2.69 -45.42 17.09
N LEU A 75 -2.71 -46.27 18.11
CA LEU A 75 -2.50 -47.72 17.98
C LEU A 75 -3.88 -48.36 18.09
N LEU A 76 -4.30 -49.10 17.08
CA LEU A 76 -5.69 -49.55 16.94
C LEU A 76 -5.76 -51.05 16.74
N GLU A 77 -6.53 -51.73 17.59
CA GLU A 77 -7.13 -53.01 17.28
C GLU A 77 -8.39 -52.77 16.43
N PRO A 78 -8.42 -53.17 15.14
CA PRO A 78 -9.58 -52.99 14.29
C PRO A 78 -10.80 -53.77 14.80
N VAL A 79 -10.59 -54.94 15.41
CA VAL A 79 -11.65 -55.82 15.94
C VAL A 79 -11.85 -55.54 17.43
N LEU A 80 -12.59 -54.48 17.75
CA LEU A 80 -12.86 -54.05 19.14
C LEU A 80 -13.87 -54.94 19.86
N ASP A 81 -14.77 -55.58 19.12
CA ASP A 81 -15.66 -56.64 19.64
C ASP A 81 -15.52 -57.90 18.77
N PRO A 82 -14.72 -58.89 19.22
CA PRO A 82 -14.55 -60.15 18.49
C PRO A 82 -15.85 -60.95 18.33
N ALA A 83 -16.85 -60.74 19.19
CA ALA A 83 -18.13 -61.43 19.15
C ALA A 83 -19.16 -60.78 18.21
N ALA A 84 -18.92 -59.55 17.75
CA ALA A 84 -19.84 -58.86 16.85
C ALA A 84 -19.77 -59.41 15.42
N ASP A 85 -20.93 -59.80 14.87
CA ASP A 85 -21.09 -60.15 13.46
C ASP A 85 -21.14 -58.87 12.61
N GLY A 86 -20.05 -58.57 11.91
CA GLY A 86 -19.96 -57.37 11.08
C GLY A 86 -18.52 -56.96 10.73
N PRO A 87 -18.37 -55.88 9.94
CA PRO A 87 -17.06 -55.30 9.65
C PRO A 87 -16.42 -54.76 10.93
N PRO A 88 -15.08 -54.83 11.06
CA PRO A 88 -14.41 -54.37 12.28
C PRO A 88 -14.66 -52.88 12.56
N GLU A 89 -15.18 -52.56 13.75
CA GLU A 89 -15.53 -51.18 14.14
C GLU A 89 -14.35 -50.21 14.08
N GLY A 90 -13.14 -50.69 14.33
CA GLY A 90 -11.95 -49.87 14.25
C GLY A 90 -11.64 -49.39 12.83
N LEU A 91 -12.02 -50.13 11.78
CA LEU A 91 -11.88 -49.65 10.40
C LEU A 91 -12.77 -48.42 10.16
N ALA A 92 -14.01 -48.45 10.65
CA ALA A 92 -14.90 -47.28 10.60
C ALA A 92 -14.35 -46.10 11.43
N PHE A 93 -13.57 -46.36 12.48
CA PHE A 93 -12.86 -45.31 13.21
C PHE A 93 -11.71 -44.69 12.40
N ILE A 94 -10.95 -45.48 11.62
CA ILE A 94 -9.95 -44.94 10.69
C ILE A 94 -10.61 -44.03 9.66
N ASP A 95 -11.72 -44.48 9.08
CA ASP A 95 -12.51 -43.71 8.14
C ASP A 95 -13.03 -42.40 8.75
N HIS A 96 -13.50 -42.44 9.99
CA HIS A 96 -13.89 -41.22 10.70
C HIS A 96 -12.73 -40.23 10.82
N ILE A 97 -11.52 -40.68 11.17
CA ILE A 97 -10.33 -39.80 11.26
C ILE A 97 -9.99 -39.18 9.90
N ARG A 98 -10.05 -39.97 8.82
CA ARG A 98 -9.55 -39.55 7.49
C ARG A 98 -10.59 -38.83 6.65
N LYS A 99 -11.82 -39.34 6.60
CA LYS A 99 -12.91 -38.84 5.75
C LYS A 99 -13.72 -37.78 6.49
N ASP A 100 -14.20 -38.08 7.69
CA ASP A 100 -15.09 -37.15 8.42
C ASP A 100 -14.32 -35.96 9.01
N LEU A 101 -13.20 -36.23 9.67
CA LEU A 101 -12.39 -35.18 10.30
C LEU A 101 -11.35 -34.55 9.35
N GLY A 102 -11.11 -35.15 8.17
CA GLY A 102 -10.05 -34.72 7.25
C GLY A 102 -8.65 -34.75 7.88
N ASN A 103 -8.44 -35.52 8.94
CA ASN A 103 -7.22 -35.47 9.75
C ASN A 103 -6.16 -36.41 9.19
N SER A 104 -5.44 -35.93 8.18
CA SER A 104 -4.31 -36.63 7.57
C SER A 104 -3.00 -36.55 8.38
N ARG A 105 -2.99 -35.91 9.56
CA ARG A 105 -1.77 -35.69 10.35
C ARG A 105 -1.47 -36.83 11.31
N VAL A 106 -2.49 -37.31 12.03
CA VAL A 106 -2.37 -38.40 13.02
C VAL A 106 -1.87 -39.67 12.35
N ARG A 107 -0.81 -40.26 12.91
CA ARG A 107 -0.29 -41.54 12.42
C ARG A 107 -1.11 -42.69 13.00
N ILE A 108 -1.56 -43.63 12.17
CA ILE A 108 -2.37 -44.76 12.63
C ILE A 108 -1.53 -46.02 12.51
N LEU A 109 -1.36 -46.75 13.59
CA LEU A 109 -0.70 -48.04 13.66
C LEU A 109 -1.78 -49.09 13.90
N VAL A 110 -1.98 -50.01 12.97
CA VAL A 110 -2.89 -51.13 13.20
C VAL A 110 -2.13 -52.22 13.95
N CYS A 111 -2.65 -52.61 15.10
CA CYS A 111 -2.13 -53.69 15.94
C CYS A 111 -3.25 -54.68 16.17
N THR A 112 -3.30 -55.78 15.41
CA THR A 112 -4.42 -56.73 15.49
C THR A 112 -4.02 -58.10 16.02
N ALA A 113 -4.90 -58.70 16.82
CA ALA A 113 -4.88 -60.13 17.14
C ALA A 113 -5.71 -60.98 16.16
N HIS A 114 -6.44 -60.34 15.24
CA HIS A 114 -7.45 -60.94 14.37
C HIS A 114 -7.19 -60.65 12.89
N PRO A 115 -6.03 -61.05 12.33
CA PRO A 115 -5.68 -60.77 10.94
C PRO A 115 -6.68 -61.37 9.93
N GLU A 116 -7.41 -62.41 10.30
CA GLU A 116 -8.46 -63.02 9.49
C GLU A 116 -9.68 -62.12 9.28
N ARG A 117 -9.95 -61.20 10.21
CA ARG A 117 -11.06 -60.23 10.14
C ARG A 117 -10.62 -58.85 9.66
N ALA A 118 -9.33 -58.56 9.74
CA ALA A 118 -8.73 -57.32 9.24
C ALA A 118 -7.41 -57.63 8.51
N PRO A 119 -7.46 -58.23 7.31
CA PRO A 119 -6.27 -58.65 6.58
C PRO A 119 -5.33 -57.48 6.27
N GLU A 120 -4.01 -57.71 6.37
CA GLU A 120 -3.01 -56.65 6.18
C GLU A 120 -3.14 -55.95 4.83
N GLU A 121 -3.26 -56.71 3.74
CA GLU A 121 -3.39 -56.15 2.38
C GLU A 121 -4.64 -55.25 2.27
N GLU A 122 -5.80 -55.71 2.75
CA GLU A 122 -7.05 -54.95 2.69
C GLU A 122 -7.00 -53.68 3.55
N VAL A 123 -6.37 -53.74 4.72
CA VAL A 123 -6.27 -52.59 5.63
C VAL A 123 -5.28 -51.56 5.10
N VAL A 124 -4.11 -51.99 4.62
CA VAL A 124 -3.06 -51.09 4.12
C VAL A 124 -3.45 -50.48 2.77
N GLU A 125 -4.10 -51.22 1.88
CA GLU A 125 -4.56 -50.70 0.59
C GLU A 125 -5.87 -49.90 0.71
N GLY A 126 -6.81 -50.36 1.55
CA GLY A 126 -8.12 -49.77 1.69
C GLY A 126 -8.18 -48.54 2.61
N HIS A 127 -7.20 -48.36 3.50
CA HIS A 127 -7.22 -47.31 4.52
C HIS A 127 -5.86 -46.60 4.65
N ASP A 128 -5.86 -45.29 4.92
CA ASP A 128 -4.63 -44.50 5.15
C ASP A 128 -4.05 -44.74 6.56
N VAL A 129 -3.41 -45.91 6.69
CA VAL A 129 -2.67 -46.35 7.87
C VAL A 129 -1.16 -46.20 7.67
N SER A 130 -0.44 -46.07 8.78
CA SER A 130 1.01 -45.83 8.77
C SER A 130 1.84 -47.09 8.98
N ASP A 131 1.27 -48.15 9.55
CA ASP A 131 1.86 -49.48 9.75
C ASP A 131 0.77 -50.49 10.05
N TYR A 132 1.11 -51.76 9.88
CA TYR A 132 0.32 -52.88 10.33
C TYR A 132 1.22 -53.85 11.12
N ARG A 133 0.72 -54.37 12.25
CA ARG A 133 1.44 -55.28 13.13
C ARG A 133 0.48 -56.31 13.71
N LEU A 134 0.95 -57.55 13.82
CA LEU A 134 0.29 -58.56 14.64
C LEU A 134 0.62 -58.32 16.12
N LYS A 135 -0.35 -58.53 17.01
CA LYS A 135 -0.12 -58.48 18.46
C LYS A 135 0.69 -59.67 18.96
N ASP A 136 0.63 -60.80 18.25
CA ASP A 136 1.44 -61.97 18.58
C ASP A 136 2.94 -61.65 18.47
N GLY A 137 3.69 -62.00 19.52
CA GLY A 137 5.12 -61.69 19.64
C GLY A 137 5.48 -60.19 19.74
N LEU A 138 4.51 -59.29 19.91
CA LEU A 138 4.77 -57.85 19.97
C LEU A 138 5.50 -57.47 21.27
N THR A 139 6.68 -56.87 21.13
CA THR A 139 7.50 -56.44 22.28
C THR A 139 7.49 -54.92 22.45
N ALA A 140 7.77 -54.44 23.67
CA ALA A 140 7.92 -53.01 23.94
C ALA A 140 9.02 -52.36 23.06
N ARG A 141 10.09 -53.09 22.73
CA ARG A 141 11.14 -52.62 21.81
C ARG A 141 10.60 -52.44 20.39
N ALA A 142 9.84 -53.41 19.88
CA ALA A 142 9.23 -53.33 18.56
C ALA A 142 8.21 -52.19 18.46
N LEU A 143 7.39 -51.99 19.50
CA LEU A 143 6.48 -50.84 19.58
C LEU A 143 7.23 -49.53 19.61
N ARG A 144 8.32 -49.42 20.38
CA ARG A 144 9.13 -48.20 20.41
C ARG A 144 9.69 -47.85 19.03
N THR A 145 10.23 -48.84 18.30
CA THR A 145 10.75 -48.61 16.94
C THR A 145 9.65 -48.30 15.93
N ALA A 146 8.41 -48.74 16.17
CA ALA A 146 7.27 -48.38 15.34
C ALA A 146 6.70 -46.99 15.68
N VAL A 147 6.53 -46.65 16.96
CA VAL A 147 5.83 -45.43 17.38
C VAL A 147 6.71 -44.19 17.28
N VAL A 148 7.99 -44.26 17.66
CA VAL A 148 8.88 -43.08 17.69
C VAL A 148 9.03 -42.39 16.31
N PRO A 149 9.26 -43.10 15.19
CA PRO A 149 9.30 -42.46 13.87
C PRO A 149 7.99 -41.77 13.50
N ARG A 150 6.85 -42.28 13.97
CA ARG A 150 5.52 -41.73 13.71
C ARG A 150 5.24 -40.47 14.52
N LEU A 151 5.70 -40.43 15.77
CA LEU A 151 5.70 -39.20 16.55
C LEU A 151 6.53 -38.10 15.86
N ARG A 152 7.73 -38.44 15.35
CA ARG A 152 8.55 -37.52 14.55
C ARG A 152 7.88 -37.08 13.24
N ALA A 153 7.21 -38.00 12.55
CA ALA A 153 6.47 -37.67 11.32
C ALA A 153 5.31 -36.71 11.60
N PHE A 154 4.57 -36.92 12.69
CA PHE A 154 3.49 -36.02 13.12
C PHE A 154 4.01 -34.60 13.40
N THR A 155 5.08 -34.46 14.18
CA THR A 155 5.65 -33.13 14.49
C THR A 155 6.18 -32.44 13.24
N ASN A 156 6.80 -33.18 12.32
CA ASN A 156 7.22 -32.65 11.02
C ASN A 156 6.04 -32.15 10.18
N LEU A 157 4.93 -32.90 10.12
CA LEU A 157 3.73 -32.51 9.37
C LEU A 157 3.03 -31.29 9.99
N GLN A 158 2.93 -31.22 11.33
CA GLN A 158 2.44 -30.03 12.01
C GLN A 158 3.29 -28.80 11.66
N THR A 159 4.60 -28.98 11.69
CA THR A 159 5.58 -27.95 11.37
C THR A 159 5.47 -27.47 9.91
N GLN A 160 5.23 -28.38 8.97
CA GLN A 160 4.98 -28.02 7.55
C GLN A 160 3.63 -27.32 7.34
N ALA A 161 2.56 -27.81 7.98
CA ALA A 161 1.23 -27.22 7.89
C ALA A 161 1.21 -25.79 8.44
N ALA A 162 1.87 -25.56 9.58
CA ALA A 162 2.07 -24.22 10.14
C ALA A 162 2.83 -23.30 9.16
N GLY A 163 3.90 -23.81 8.52
CA GLY A 163 4.65 -23.06 7.50
C GLY A 163 3.81 -22.64 6.30
N ARG A 164 2.99 -23.55 5.76
CA ARG A 164 2.05 -23.23 4.65
C ARG A 164 1.05 -22.15 5.04
N LYS A 165 0.47 -22.24 6.25
CA LYS A 165 -0.48 -21.24 6.75
C LYS A 165 0.17 -19.86 6.91
N ALA A 166 1.40 -19.81 7.40
CA ALA A 166 2.13 -18.57 7.59
C ALA A 166 2.53 -17.91 6.25
N LEU A 167 2.94 -18.71 5.25
CA LEU A 167 3.16 -18.23 3.88
C LEU A 167 1.88 -17.68 3.24
N ALA A 168 0.75 -18.36 3.41
CA ALA A 168 -0.54 -17.88 2.91
C ALA A 168 -0.91 -16.51 3.52
N ARG A 169 -0.69 -16.33 4.83
CA ARG A 169 -0.88 -15.03 5.48
C ARG A 169 0.04 -13.95 4.91
N MET A 170 1.31 -14.27 4.62
CA MET A 170 2.23 -13.33 3.97
C MET A 170 1.75 -12.89 2.59
N LEU A 171 1.28 -13.82 1.76
CA LEU A 171 0.77 -13.50 0.43
C LEU A 171 -0.41 -12.53 0.53
N VAL A 172 -1.37 -12.81 1.42
CA VAL A 172 -2.50 -11.91 1.66
C VAL A 172 -2.02 -10.54 2.18
N ALA A 173 -1.11 -10.52 3.16
CA ALA A 173 -0.58 -9.29 3.76
C ALA A 173 0.19 -8.41 2.76
N THR A 174 0.77 -8.97 1.71
CA THR A 174 1.54 -8.23 0.69
C THR A 174 0.71 -7.85 -0.55
N THR A 175 -0.47 -8.44 -0.73
CA THR A 175 -1.34 -8.17 -1.88
C THR A 175 -1.84 -6.72 -1.89
N GLY A 176 -1.64 -6.01 -3.00
CA GLY A 176 -2.02 -4.60 -3.15
C GLY A 176 -1.09 -3.60 -2.44
N LEU A 177 -0.07 -4.05 -1.68
CA LEU A 177 0.89 -3.13 -1.04
C LEU A 177 1.73 -2.37 -2.08
N LEU A 178 2.07 -3.04 -3.19
CA LEU A 178 2.84 -2.47 -4.30
C LEU A 178 1.99 -1.60 -5.24
N GLU A 179 0.66 -1.66 -5.12
CA GLU A 179 -0.25 -0.83 -5.92
C GLU A 179 -0.46 0.54 -5.28
N MET A 180 -0.10 0.70 -4.01
CA MET A 180 -0.18 1.96 -3.28
C MET A 180 0.96 2.88 -3.72
N ARG A 181 0.63 3.90 -4.51
CA ARG A 181 1.61 4.79 -5.14
C ARG A 181 1.93 6.05 -4.35
N THR A 182 1.20 6.33 -3.26
CA THR A 182 1.38 7.54 -2.46
C THR A 182 1.63 7.21 -1.00
N PRO A 183 2.53 7.95 -0.33
CA PRO A 183 2.73 7.91 1.12
C PRO A 183 1.44 7.89 1.95
N ASP A 184 0.49 8.77 1.64
CA ASP A 184 -0.75 8.94 2.40
C ASP A 184 -1.64 7.69 2.40
N VAL A 185 -1.61 6.92 1.31
CA VAL A 185 -2.34 5.65 1.21
C VAL A 185 -1.49 4.51 1.76
N LEU A 186 -0.19 4.51 1.49
CA LEU A 186 0.70 3.41 1.86
C LEU A 186 0.89 3.31 3.39
N PHE A 187 1.21 4.41 4.07
CA PHE A 187 1.65 4.39 5.47
C PHE A 187 0.61 3.85 6.45
N PRO A 188 -0.67 4.28 6.40
CA PRO A 188 -1.69 3.74 7.29
C PRO A 188 -2.01 2.26 7.03
N ASN A 189 -1.77 1.79 5.81
CA ASN A 189 -2.08 0.42 5.40
C ASN A 189 -0.96 -0.59 5.68
N ILE A 190 0.29 -0.14 5.85
CA ILE A 190 1.42 -1.01 6.22
C ILE A 190 1.22 -1.61 7.62
N LEU A 191 0.92 -0.79 8.63
CA LEU A 191 0.94 -1.24 10.04
C LEU A 191 -0.06 -2.38 10.34
N PRO A 192 -1.33 -2.33 9.90
CA PRO A 192 -2.26 -3.44 10.12
C PRO A 192 -1.78 -4.76 9.50
N ARG A 193 -1.06 -4.69 8.36
CA ARG A 193 -0.51 -5.87 7.67
C ARG A 193 0.68 -6.45 8.42
N VAL A 194 1.58 -5.59 8.94
CA VAL A 194 2.68 -6.00 9.82
C VAL A 194 2.12 -6.70 11.06
N VAL A 195 1.20 -6.02 11.76
CA VAL A 195 0.58 -6.50 13.00
C VAL A 195 -0.18 -7.81 12.79
N GLY A 196 -0.97 -7.90 11.71
CA GLY A 196 -1.76 -9.09 11.39
C GLY A 196 -0.93 -10.30 10.91
N LEU A 197 0.18 -10.06 10.20
CA LEU A 197 1.10 -11.12 9.76
C LEU A 197 1.80 -11.76 10.95
N LEU A 198 2.29 -10.90 11.84
CA LEU A 198 3.13 -11.29 12.95
C LEU A 198 2.28 -11.88 14.08
N GLY A 199 1.13 -11.30 14.39
CA GLY A 199 0.45 -11.60 15.66
C GLY A 199 1.30 -11.21 16.88
N ILE A 200 2.47 -10.57 16.66
CA ILE A 200 3.48 -10.20 17.65
C ILE A 200 3.16 -8.80 18.20
N GLY A 201 1.89 -8.43 18.41
CA GLY A 201 1.59 -7.12 18.97
C GLY A 201 0.25 -6.51 18.59
N ARG A 202 -0.13 -5.45 19.30
CA ARG A 202 -1.27 -4.57 18.93
C ARG A 202 -0.83 -3.10 18.81
N HIS A 203 0.41 -2.79 19.15
CA HIS A 203 0.91 -1.42 19.25
C HIS A 203 2.09 -1.26 18.32
N ALA A 204 1.93 -0.42 17.30
CA ALA A 204 2.97 -0.23 16.29
C ALA A 204 3.09 1.24 15.88
N LEU A 205 4.27 1.60 15.39
CA LEU A 205 4.62 2.91 14.85
C LEU A 205 5.29 2.71 13.49
N LEU A 206 4.98 3.59 12.54
CA LEU A 206 5.76 3.80 11.33
C LEU A 206 6.37 5.19 11.42
N CYS A 207 7.69 5.24 11.49
CA CYS A 207 8.47 6.47 11.59
C CYS A 207 9.27 6.68 10.32
N ILE A 208 9.31 7.89 9.78
CA ILE A 208 9.99 8.18 8.51
C ILE A 208 10.83 9.46 8.65
N GLN A 209 12.05 9.41 8.13
CA GLN A 209 12.93 10.57 8.02
C GLN A 209 12.64 11.38 6.76
N GLY A 210 12.55 12.71 6.89
CA GLY A 210 12.74 13.61 5.74
C GLY A 210 11.69 13.57 4.65
N ASP A 211 10.50 13.06 4.94
CA ASP A 211 9.39 12.96 3.99
C ASP A 211 8.59 14.27 3.83
N THR A 212 8.83 15.29 4.67
CA THR A 212 8.24 16.62 4.43
C THR A 212 9.08 17.50 3.52
N LEU A 213 10.41 17.54 3.70
CA LEU A 213 11.32 18.44 2.97
C LEU A 213 12.63 17.71 2.58
N PRO A 214 13.31 18.06 1.47
CA PRO A 214 14.41 17.31 0.89
C PRO A 214 15.69 17.39 1.73
N ARG A 215 15.69 18.24 2.77
CA ARG A 215 16.76 18.39 3.75
C ARG A 215 16.28 18.16 5.19
N ASP A 216 15.01 17.80 5.37
CA ASP A 216 14.50 17.50 6.70
C ASP A 216 15.14 16.18 7.17
N ARG A 217 15.82 16.24 8.31
CA ARG A 217 16.43 15.08 8.93
C ARG A 217 15.63 14.59 10.14
N ARG A 218 14.53 15.25 10.47
CA ARG A 218 13.64 14.82 11.54
C ARG A 218 12.92 13.55 11.13
N ILE A 219 12.72 12.70 12.12
CA ILE A 219 12.05 11.42 11.96
C ILE A 219 10.71 11.57 12.65
N ARG A 220 9.62 11.45 11.87
CA ARG A 220 8.27 11.66 12.38
C ARG A 220 7.44 10.39 12.30
N VAL A 221 6.47 10.28 13.21
CA VAL A 221 5.45 9.23 13.17
C VAL A 221 4.47 9.54 12.05
N ARG A 222 4.32 8.63 11.09
CA ARG A 222 3.37 8.76 9.97
C ARG A 222 2.16 7.85 10.07
N ALA A 223 2.31 6.72 10.74
CA ALA A 223 1.20 5.89 11.12
C ALA A 223 1.44 5.31 12.51
N SER A 224 0.35 5.05 13.22
CA SER A 224 0.39 4.50 14.57
C SER A 224 -0.84 3.62 14.83
N THR A 225 -0.70 2.62 15.69
CA THR A 225 -1.81 1.75 16.10
C THR A 225 -1.76 1.45 17.60
N GLY A 226 -2.90 1.07 18.16
CA GLY A 226 -2.98 0.64 19.56
C GLY A 226 -2.68 1.79 20.53
N ARG A 227 -1.80 1.58 21.54
CA ARG A 227 -1.48 2.62 22.54
C ARG A 227 -0.81 3.86 21.93
N PHE A 228 -0.22 3.72 20.74
CA PHE A 228 0.40 4.80 20.01
C PHE A 228 -0.57 5.61 19.14
N ALA A 229 -1.83 5.19 19.01
CA ALA A 229 -2.80 5.77 18.07
C ALA A 229 -3.02 7.30 18.22
N LYS A 230 -2.66 7.87 19.39
CA LYS A 230 -2.69 9.32 19.63
C LYS A 230 -1.61 10.10 18.88
N TRP A 231 -0.57 9.44 18.38
CA TRP A 231 0.58 10.07 17.76
C TRP A 231 0.48 10.03 16.24
N LYS A 232 0.51 11.20 15.61
CA LYS A 232 0.58 11.37 14.16
C LYS A 232 1.30 12.68 13.85
N ASP A 233 2.23 12.64 12.90
CA ASP A 233 3.04 13.75 12.43
C ASP A 233 3.89 14.42 13.54
N VAL A 234 4.17 13.67 14.62
CA VAL A 234 5.01 14.08 15.76
C VAL A 234 6.43 13.59 15.56
N ASP A 235 7.41 14.41 15.96
CA ASP A 235 8.83 14.01 15.98
C ASP A 235 9.04 12.85 16.97
N VAL A 236 9.80 11.83 16.58
CA VAL A 236 10.11 10.69 17.44
C VAL A 236 10.80 11.13 18.73
N ALA A 237 11.59 12.20 18.69
CA ALA A 237 12.24 12.76 19.88
C ALA A 237 11.23 13.31 20.91
N GLU A 238 10.03 13.69 20.47
CA GLU A 238 8.97 14.26 21.33
C GLU A 238 8.01 13.20 21.89
N LEU A 239 8.13 11.93 21.47
CA LEU A 239 7.25 10.85 21.93
C LEU A 239 7.47 10.49 23.41
N GLY A 240 8.70 10.68 23.91
CA GLY A 240 9.09 10.24 25.26
C GLY A 240 9.12 8.72 25.42
N GLU A 241 9.33 7.96 24.34
CA GLU A 241 9.34 6.49 24.31
C GLU A 241 10.77 5.95 24.17
N PRO A 242 11.44 5.51 25.26
CA PRO A 242 12.87 5.16 25.23
C PRO A 242 13.20 3.98 24.30
N ASN A 243 12.34 2.97 24.23
CA ASN A 243 12.56 1.80 23.37
C ASN A 243 12.48 2.15 21.88
N VAL A 244 11.63 3.11 21.52
CA VAL A 244 11.50 3.58 20.12
C VAL A 244 12.75 4.36 19.72
N ALA A 245 13.23 5.26 20.59
CA ALA A 245 14.46 6.01 20.36
C ALA A 245 15.69 5.08 20.27
N ALA A 246 15.82 4.14 21.21
CA ALA A 246 16.91 3.16 21.22
C ALA A 246 16.89 2.23 20.00
N ALA A 247 15.71 1.81 19.54
CA ALA A 247 15.58 1.04 18.31
C ALA A 247 16.09 1.86 17.11
N LEU A 248 15.70 3.13 17.01
CA LEU A 248 16.08 4.00 15.92
C LEU A 248 17.60 4.25 15.85
N GLU A 249 18.26 4.44 16.99
CA GLU A 249 19.72 4.62 17.06
C GLU A 249 20.49 3.35 16.66
N ARG A 250 19.93 2.18 16.98
CA ARG A 250 20.56 0.89 16.70
C ARG A 250 20.35 0.41 15.27
N LEU A 251 19.25 0.80 14.62
CA LEU A 251 19.01 0.46 13.23
C LEU A 251 20.05 1.15 12.35
N SER A 252 20.80 0.35 11.60
CA SER A 252 21.91 0.80 10.79
C SER A 252 22.00 0.00 9.49
N PRO A 253 22.86 0.38 8.54
CA PRO A 253 23.12 -0.45 7.36
C PRO A 253 23.57 -1.88 7.67
N SER A 254 24.17 -2.12 8.84
CA SER A 254 24.58 -3.46 9.29
C SER A 254 23.55 -4.16 10.19
N SER A 255 22.54 -3.44 10.68
CA SER A 255 21.46 -3.97 11.52
C SER A 255 20.12 -3.43 11.04
N GLU A 256 19.48 -4.20 10.17
CA GLU A 256 18.24 -3.77 9.52
C GLU A 256 16.97 -4.31 10.23
N THR A 257 17.12 -5.22 11.19
CA THR A 257 16.04 -5.70 12.05
C THR A 257 16.58 -5.93 13.46
N ILE A 258 15.82 -5.45 14.44
CA ILE A 258 16.08 -5.58 15.87
C ILE A 258 14.95 -6.38 16.47
N VAL A 259 15.30 -7.34 17.31
CA VAL A 259 14.37 -8.23 18.00
C VAL A 259 14.80 -8.27 19.45
N GLU A 260 13.97 -7.73 20.34
CA GLU A 260 14.25 -7.56 21.77
C GLU A 260 13.09 -8.05 22.61
N PRO A 261 13.30 -8.45 23.88
CA PRO A 261 12.21 -8.85 24.76
C PRO A 261 11.17 -7.72 24.87
N GLY A 262 10.01 -7.90 24.23
CA GLY A 262 8.93 -6.92 24.25
C GLY A 262 8.74 -6.10 22.96
N TYR A 263 9.68 -6.12 22.01
CA TYR A 263 9.52 -5.38 20.75
C TYR A 263 10.37 -5.89 19.59
N CYS A 264 9.94 -5.57 18.37
CA CYS A 264 10.78 -5.65 17.19
C CYS A 264 10.77 -4.32 16.43
N ALA A 265 11.87 -4.03 15.74
CA ALA A 265 12.01 -2.85 14.90
C ALA A 265 12.61 -3.23 13.55
N LEU A 266 12.03 -2.70 12.49
CA LEU A 266 12.31 -3.03 11.09
C LEU A 266 12.73 -1.78 10.37
N ARG A 267 13.91 -1.79 9.76
CA ARG A 267 14.37 -0.69 8.92
C ARG A 267 13.69 -0.76 7.55
N LEU A 268 13.10 0.34 7.13
CA LEU A 268 12.67 0.59 5.76
C LEU A 268 13.73 1.41 5.04
N ARG A 269 14.00 1.06 3.79
CA ARG A 269 14.99 1.72 2.95
C ARG A 269 14.31 2.32 1.73
N ALA A 270 14.69 3.54 1.40
CA ALA A 270 14.52 4.12 0.07
C ALA A 270 15.84 4.73 -0.42
N HIS A 271 15.93 5.04 -1.71
CA HIS A 271 17.06 5.76 -2.31
C HIS A 271 17.32 7.11 -1.60
N GLY A 272 18.56 7.60 -1.66
CA GLY A 272 18.93 8.91 -1.06
C GLY A 272 19.15 8.92 0.45
N GLY A 273 19.08 7.76 1.13
CA GLY A 273 19.35 7.67 2.57
C GLY A 273 18.13 7.95 3.45
N ILE A 274 16.93 8.01 2.88
CA ILE A 274 15.68 8.06 3.65
C ILE A 274 15.52 6.74 4.41
N ILE A 275 15.52 6.86 5.74
CA ILE A 275 15.34 5.76 6.68
C ILE A 275 13.90 5.83 7.20
N GLY A 276 13.13 4.77 6.94
CA GLY A 276 11.92 4.51 7.70
C GLY A 276 12.18 3.44 8.76
N MET A 277 11.35 3.39 9.78
CA MET A 277 11.33 2.35 10.78
C MET A 277 9.88 1.92 11.04
N ILE A 278 9.62 0.61 11.02
CA ILE A 278 8.42 0.06 11.62
C ILE A 278 8.80 -0.50 12.99
N TYR A 279 8.19 0.02 14.04
CA TYR A 279 8.35 -0.47 15.40
C TYR A 279 7.07 -1.18 15.83
N VAL A 280 7.18 -2.36 16.45
CA VAL A 280 6.04 -3.16 16.92
C VAL A 280 6.34 -3.67 18.32
N GLU A 281 5.44 -3.40 19.27
CA GLU A 281 5.50 -3.99 20.61
C GLU A 281 4.77 -5.33 20.66
N GLY A 282 5.39 -6.33 21.28
CA GLY A 282 4.98 -7.72 21.17
C GLY A 282 5.43 -8.64 22.29
N HIS A 283 4.75 -9.79 22.42
CA HIS A 283 5.00 -10.76 23.50
C HIS A 283 6.36 -11.46 23.37
N ASN A 284 7.17 -11.42 24.44
CA ASN A 284 8.31 -12.28 24.85
C ASN A 284 9.19 -13.02 23.81
N ASN A 285 9.28 -12.58 22.55
CA ASN A 285 10.23 -13.11 21.56
C ASN A 285 10.23 -14.64 21.35
N GLU A 286 9.12 -15.33 21.63
CA GLU A 286 8.98 -16.77 21.36
C GLU A 286 8.73 -17.09 19.87
N GLY A 287 9.03 -16.13 18.98
CA GLY A 287 8.98 -16.33 17.55
C GLY A 287 9.93 -17.45 17.14
N THR A 288 9.42 -18.42 16.39
CA THR A 288 10.21 -19.45 15.75
C THR A 288 11.15 -18.82 14.70
N ALA A 289 12.28 -19.46 14.40
CA ALA A 289 13.20 -19.03 13.33
C ALA A 289 12.49 -18.74 11.99
N ARG A 290 11.34 -19.37 11.75
CA ARG A 290 10.51 -19.20 10.56
C ARG A 290 9.66 -17.94 10.59
N GLU A 291 9.11 -17.57 11.74
CA GLU A 291 8.37 -16.32 11.91
C GLU A 291 9.30 -15.13 11.69
N TRP A 292 10.56 -15.23 12.15
CA TRP A 292 11.57 -14.23 11.86
C TRP A 292 11.96 -14.17 10.38
N GLN A 293 12.11 -15.31 9.70
CA GLN A 293 12.30 -15.33 8.24
C GLN A 293 11.13 -14.69 7.49
N LEU A 294 9.89 -14.90 7.94
CA LEU A 294 8.72 -14.27 7.33
C LEU A 294 8.68 -12.76 7.58
N LEU A 295 9.06 -12.34 8.79
CA LEU A 295 9.19 -10.92 9.13
C LEU A 295 10.22 -10.22 8.22
N GLU A 296 11.37 -10.85 7.99
CA GLU A 296 12.41 -10.34 7.10
C GLU A 296 11.93 -10.19 5.65
N LEU A 297 11.27 -11.22 5.13
CA LEU A 297 10.68 -11.18 3.78
C LEU A 297 9.60 -10.09 3.67
N PHE A 298 8.78 -9.92 4.70
CA PHE A 298 7.74 -8.89 4.73
C PHE A 298 8.35 -7.48 4.81
N ARG A 299 9.36 -7.30 5.66
CA ARG A 299 10.13 -6.05 5.78
C ARG A 299 10.73 -5.65 4.43
N ASN A 300 11.30 -6.59 3.70
CA ASN A 300 11.81 -6.33 2.34
C ASN A 300 10.69 -5.87 1.39
N LYS A 301 9.50 -6.47 1.46
CA LYS A 301 8.35 -6.03 0.66
C LYS A 301 7.85 -4.64 1.05
N CYS A 302 7.83 -4.31 2.34
CA CYS A 302 7.52 -2.96 2.81
C CYS A 302 8.54 -1.94 2.33
N SER A 303 9.83 -2.25 2.37
CA SER A 303 10.88 -1.37 1.85
C SER A 303 10.70 -1.09 0.36
N ILE A 304 10.40 -2.11 -0.46
CA ILE A 304 10.15 -1.92 -1.89
C ILE A 304 8.89 -1.07 -2.12
N ALA A 305 7.80 -1.33 -1.40
CA ALA A 305 6.57 -0.55 -1.53
C ALA A 305 6.79 0.92 -1.13
N PHE A 306 7.55 1.13 -0.05
CA PHE A 306 7.96 2.44 0.44
C PHE A 306 8.80 3.20 -0.59
N GLU A 307 9.82 2.55 -1.15
CA GLU A 307 10.66 3.11 -2.20
C GLU A 307 9.84 3.47 -3.45
N ASN A 308 8.95 2.59 -3.90
CA ASN A 308 8.08 2.86 -5.04
C ASN A 308 7.15 4.06 -4.84
N ALA A 309 6.57 4.20 -3.64
CA ALA A 309 5.69 5.34 -3.33
C ALA A 309 6.46 6.67 -3.31
N LEU A 310 7.67 6.69 -2.75
CA LEU A 310 8.53 7.88 -2.76
C LEU A 310 9.00 8.23 -4.18
N LEU A 311 9.46 7.24 -4.96
CA LEU A 311 9.86 7.45 -6.36
C LEU A 311 8.71 8.01 -7.21
N PHE A 312 7.48 7.54 -6.98
CA PHE A 312 6.30 8.05 -7.68
C PHE A 312 5.98 9.49 -7.28
N GLU A 313 6.09 9.84 -5.99
CA GLU A 313 5.94 11.22 -5.53
C GLU A 313 7.01 12.14 -6.13
N GLU A 314 8.28 11.71 -6.14
CA GLU A 314 9.39 12.45 -6.74
C GLU A 314 9.17 12.67 -8.23
N LEU A 315 8.75 11.64 -8.97
CA LEU A 315 8.44 11.75 -10.40
C LEU A 315 7.30 12.74 -10.67
N ASN A 316 6.21 12.66 -9.90
CA ASN A 316 5.10 13.60 -10.03
C ASN A 316 5.51 15.03 -9.70
N THR A 317 6.32 15.21 -8.66
CA THR A 317 6.85 16.52 -8.26
C THR A 317 7.76 17.11 -9.33
N ALA A 318 8.66 16.30 -9.88
CA ALA A 318 9.57 16.70 -10.96
C ALA A 318 8.79 17.04 -12.25
N GLN A 319 7.75 16.26 -12.59
CA GLN A 319 6.88 16.55 -13.71
C GLN A 319 6.17 17.89 -13.53
N LYS A 320 5.54 18.12 -12.37
CA LYS A 320 4.91 19.40 -12.02
C LYS A 320 5.88 20.57 -12.14
N ALA A 321 7.07 20.44 -11.56
CA ALA A 321 8.11 21.47 -11.61
C ALA A 321 8.54 21.79 -13.04
N THR A 322 8.67 20.78 -13.88
CA THR A 322 9.05 20.94 -15.29
C THR A 322 7.97 21.66 -16.08
N VAL A 323 6.70 21.26 -15.91
CA VAL A 323 5.54 21.91 -16.56
C VAL A 323 5.43 23.37 -16.12
N LEU A 324 5.55 23.65 -14.82
CA LEU A 324 5.56 25.00 -14.28
C LEU A 324 6.70 25.84 -14.85
N ALA A 325 7.90 25.28 -14.98
CA ALA A 325 9.04 25.97 -15.57
C ALA A 325 8.79 26.32 -17.04
N MET A 326 8.23 25.39 -17.83
CA MET A 326 7.86 25.61 -19.23
C MET A 326 6.78 26.69 -19.37
N GLY A 327 5.71 26.61 -18.58
CA GLY A 327 4.66 27.63 -18.55
C GLY A 327 5.20 28.99 -18.13
N SER A 328 6.10 29.05 -17.15
CA SER A 328 6.73 30.30 -16.70
C SER A 328 7.59 30.96 -17.79
N LEU A 329 8.24 30.17 -18.66
CA LEU A 329 8.99 30.70 -19.80
C LEU A 329 8.04 31.33 -20.83
N ALA A 330 6.87 30.74 -21.06
CA ALA A 330 5.84 31.31 -21.91
C ALA A 330 5.23 32.59 -21.30
N GLU A 331 4.89 32.57 -20.00
CA GLU A 331 4.39 33.74 -19.24
C GLU A 331 5.37 34.92 -19.32
N TYR A 332 6.68 34.65 -19.22
CA TYR A 332 7.72 35.67 -19.35
C TYR A 332 7.71 36.34 -20.72
N LYS A 333 7.53 35.55 -21.78
CA LYS A 333 7.47 36.05 -23.15
C LYS A 333 6.21 36.88 -23.41
N ASP A 334 5.07 36.44 -22.88
CA ASP A 334 3.77 37.11 -23.06
C ASP A 334 3.56 38.34 -22.15
N ASN A 335 4.54 38.69 -21.31
CA ASN A 335 4.40 39.74 -20.29
C ASN A 335 3.17 39.54 -19.37
N ALA A 336 2.77 38.29 -19.16
CA ALA A 336 1.62 37.95 -18.33
C ALA A 336 1.89 38.29 -16.85
N ALA A 337 0.81 38.54 -16.10
CA ALA A 337 0.91 39.05 -14.74
C ALA A 337 1.26 37.95 -13.74
N ALA A 338 1.96 38.34 -12.67
CA ALA A 338 2.36 37.40 -11.63
C ALA A 338 1.16 36.65 -11.02
N GLY A 339 1.31 35.33 -10.89
CA GLY A 339 0.31 34.46 -10.26
C GLY A 339 -0.71 33.88 -11.25
N HIS A 340 -0.65 34.27 -12.54
CA HIS A 340 -1.53 33.77 -13.60
C HIS A 340 -1.56 32.24 -13.64
N LEU A 341 -0.40 31.58 -13.74
CA LEU A 341 -0.33 30.13 -13.83
C LEU A 341 -1.00 29.41 -12.63
N GLN A 342 -0.77 29.87 -11.40
CA GLN A 342 -1.39 29.28 -10.21
C GLN A 342 -2.92 29.44 -10.22
N ARG A 343 -3.41 30.57 -10.73
CA ARG A 343 -4.84 30.82 -10.84
C ARG A 343 -5.47 29.98 -11.95
N ILE A 344 -4.81 29.83 -13.09
CA ILE A 344 -5.22 28.93 -14.18
C ILE A 344 -5.27 27.48 -13.71
N GLU A 345 -4.20 26.96 -13.09
CA GLU A 345 -4.16 25.57 -12.61
C GLU A 345 -5.35 25.27 -11.69
N ARG A 346 -5.60 26.16 -10.73
CA ARG A 346 -6.70 26.03 -9.77
C ARG A 346 -8.06 26.14 -10.43
N LEU A 347 -8.32 27.20 -11.20
CA LEU A 347 -9.63 27.44 -11.81
C LEU A 347 -10.00 26.29 -12.75
N VAL A 348 -9.09 25.90 -13.66
CA VAL A 348 -9.35 24.83 -14.61
C VAL A 348 -9.60 23.50 -13.89
N GLY A 349 -8.77 23.16 -12.89
CA GLY A 349 -8.95 21.95 -12.10
C GLY A 349 -10.25 21.92 -11.29
N ASP A 350 -10.61 23.05 -10.66
CA ASP A 350 -11.82 23.17 -9.84
C ASP A 350 -13.09 23.11 -10.70
N ILE A 351 -13.09 23.77 -11.87
CA ILE A 351 -14.21 23.71 -12.83
C ILE A 351 -14.39 22.28 -13.36
N ALA A 352 -13.30 21.60 -13.71
CA ALA A 352 -13.35 20.21 -14.18
C ALA A 352 -13.92 19.27 -13.10
N ARG A 353 -13.48 19.42 -11.84
CA ARG A 353 -14.02 18.64 -10.72
C ARG A 353 -15.50 18.92 -10.49
N GLU A 354 -15.93 20.18 -10.54
CA GLU A 354 -17.32 20.58 -10.40
C GLU A 354 -18.21 19.93 -11.48
N LEU A 355 -17.80 20.02 -12.75
CA LEU A 355 -18.52 19.40 -13.88
C LEU A 355 -18.67 17.88 -13.70
N ARG A 356 -17.60 17.21 -13.27
CA ARG A 356 -17.59 15.75 -13.05
C ARG A 356 -18.52 15.32 -11.92
N VAL A 357 -18.51 16.03 -10.79
CA VAL A 357 -19.41 15.76 -9.65
C VAL A 357 -20.88 15.85 -10.07
N HIS A 358 -21.21 16.75 -10.99
CA HIS A 358 -22.55 16.90 -11.55
C HIS A 358 -22.85 15.97 -12.75
N GLY A 359 -21.97 15.01 -13.05
CA GLY A 359 -22.16 14.04 -14.13
C GLY A 359 -22.17 14.67 -15.54
N ARG A 360 -21.59 15.86 -15.72
CA ARG A 360 -21.51 16.53 -17.01
C ARG A 360 -20.33 15.98 -17.83
N PHE A 361 -20.55 15.81 -19.13
CA PHE A 361 -19.52 15.36 -20.09
C PHE A 361 -18.87 14.02 -19.73
N ALA A 362 -19.63 13.05 -19.20
CA ALA A 362 -19.08 11.77 -18.72
C ALA A 362 -18.23 11.01 -19.76
N ASP A 363 -18.52 11.16 -21.06
CA ASP A 363 -17.79 10.53 -22.15
C ASP A 363 -16.43 11.20 -22.47
N GLU A 364 -16.27 12.49 -22.12
CA GLU A 364 -15.05 13.25 -22.36
C GLU A 364 -14.23 13.48 -21.08
N LEU A 365 -14.90 13.66 -19.94
CA LEU A 365 -14.35 14.10 -18.65
C LEU A 365 -14.17 12.94 -17.66
N ASP A 366 -13.22 12.07 -17.97
CA ASP A 366 -12.80 10.96 -17.11
C ASP A 366 -11.92 11.41 -15.91
N GLU A 367 -11.64 10.49 -14.99
CA GLU A 367 -10.84 10.79 -13.79
C GLU A 367 -9.42 11.25 -14.19
N GLU A 368 -8.87 10.61 -15.22
CA GLU A 368 -7.52 10.91 -15.73
C GLU A 368 -7.41 12.34 -16.28
N LEU A 369 -8.41 12.82 -17.01
CA LEU A 369 -8.47 14.21 -17.47
C LEU A 369 -8.60 15.16 -16.28
N VAL A 370 -9.51 14.91 -15.34
CA VAL A 370 -9.75 15.80 -14.19
C VAL A 370 -8.51 15.95 -13.31
N GLU A 371 -7.74 14.88 -13.10
CA GLU A 371 -6.49 14.93 -12.33
C GLU A 371 -5.39 15.76 -13.02
N LYS A 372 -5.40 15.85 -14.36
CA LYS A 372 -4.29 16.42 -15.15
C LYS A 372 -4.59 17.78 -15.79
N VAL A 373 -5.86 18.11 -16.04
CA VAL A 373 -6.26 19.25 -16.89
C VAL A 373 -5.77 20.60 -16.35
N GLY A 374 -5.78 20.80 -15.03
CA GLY A 374 -5.24 22.03 -14.43
C GLY A 374 -3.75 22.22 -14.69
N LEU A 375 -2.96 21.15 -14.56
CA LEU A 375 -1.52 21.20 -14.82
C LEU A 375 -1.22 21.30 -16.33
N ALA A 376 -2.01 20.63 -17.17
CA ALA A 376 -1.90 20.72 -18.62
C ALA A 376 -2.21 22.13 -19.15
N ALA A 377 -3.18 22.83 -18.55
CA ALA A 377 -3.57 24.19 -18.90
C ALA A 377 -2.43 25.21 -18.75
N LEU A 378 -1.42 24.94 -17.91
CA LEU A 378 -0.24 25.80 -17.78
C LEU A 378 0.59 25.94 -19.07
N LEU A 379 0.35 25.07 -20.05
CA LEU A 379 1.07 25.04 -21.32
C LEU A 379 0.23 25.58 -22.49
N HIS A 380 -0.97 26.13 -22.25
CA HIS A 380 -1.86 26.61 -23.32
C HIS A 380 -1.15 27.59 -24.27
N ASP A 381 -0.35 28.50 -23.71
CA ASP A 381 0.38 29.54 -24.44
C ASP A 381 1.86 29.21 -24.71
N VAL A 382 2.29 27.94 -24.59
CA VAL A 382 3.70 27.57 -24.85
C VAL A 382 4.16 27.95 -26.26
N GLY A 383 3.23 28.02 -27.22
CA GLY A 383 3.50 28.45 -28.58
C GLY A 383 3.90 29.92 -28.71
N MET A 384 3.60 30.77 -27.72
CA MET A 384 3.95 32.19 -27.72
C MET A 384 5.46 32.41 -27.77
N LEU A 385 6.25 31.40 -27.37
CA LEU A 385 7.71 31.39 -27.52
C LEU A 385 8.18 31.57 -28.98
N SER A 386 7.34 31.27 -29.96
CA SER A 386 7.64 31.41 -31.39
C SER A 386 7.29 32.78 -31.99
N VAL A 387 6.52 33.61 -31.28
CA VAL A 387 6.14 34.96 -31.74
C VAL A 387 7.31 35.92 -31.51
N SER A 388 7.53 36.89 -32.40
CA SER A 388 8.64 37.84 -32.24
C SER A 388 8.33 38.90 -31.19
N ASP A 389 9.37 39.41 -30.51
CA ASP A 389 9.21 40.45 -29.49
C ASP A 389 8.70 41.76 -30.11
N GLU A 390 9.07 42.04 -31.37
CA GLU A 390 8.55 43.19 -32.12
C GLU A 390 7.03 43.09 -32.32
N THR A 391 6.51 41.87 -32.56
CA THR A 391 5.07 41.62 -32.75
C THR A 391 4.32 41.76 -31.43
N LEU A 392 4.89 41.27 -30.32
CA LEU A 392 4.30 41.36 -28.98
C LEU A 392 4.35 42.78 -28.39
N GLY A 393 5.33 43.59 -28.83
CA GLY A 393 5.53 44.96 -28.36
C GLY A 393 4.71 46.04 -29.09
N ILE A 394 3.87 45.69 -30.07
CA ILE A 394 3.08 46.67 -30.84
C ILE A 394 1.96 47.25 -29.95
N PRO A 395 1.93 48.58 -29.71
CA PRO A 395 0.87 49.21 -28.93
C PRO A 395 -0.40 49.41 -29.78
N GLY A 396 -1.56 49.04 -29.23
CA GLY A 396 -2.86 49.27 -29.88
C GLY A 396 -3.36 48.06 -30.68
N GLU A 397 -4.28 48.29 -31.63
CA GLU A 397 -4.79 47.23 -32.49
C GLU A 397 -3.71 46.74 -33.45
N LEU A 398 -3.53 45.42 -33.50
CA LEU A 398 -2.57 44.76 -34.39
C LEU A 398 -3.08 44.79 -35.83
N ALA A 399 -2.18 44.99 -36.79
CA ALA A 399 -2.51 44.79 -38.19
C ALA A 399 -2.87 43.30 -38.43
N ASN A 400 -3.69 43.03 -39.46
CA ASN A 400 -4.17 41.66 -39.77
C ASN A 400 -3.03 40.63 -39.89
N ASN A 401 -1.85 41.03 -40.38
CA ASN A 401 -0.70 40.15 -40.50
C ASN A 401 -0.05 39.83 -39.15
N ASP A 402 0.01 40.78 -38.24
CA ASP A 402 0.56 40.62 -36.89
C ASP A 402 -0.38 39.79 -36.02
N MET A 403 -1.69 40.01 -36.16
CA MET A 403 -2.72 39.16 -35.53
C MET A 403 -2.62 37.71 -35.99
N ALA A 404 -2.45 37.47 -37.31
CA ALA A 404 -2.27 36.13 -37.84
C ALA A 404 -0.97 35.46 -37.33
N ALA A 405 0.08 36.25 -37.04
CA ALA A 405 1.30 35.74 -36.44
C ALA A 405 1.09 35.31 -34.98
N ILE A 406 0.35 36.10 -34.19
CA ILE A 406 -0.02 35.72 -32.82
C ILE A 406 -0.91 34.48 -32.81
N GLN A 407 -1.96 34.43 -33.61
CA GLN A 407 -2.91 33.29 -33.64
C GLN A 407 -2.22 31.94 -33.95
N ARG A 408 -1.08 31.95 -34.66
CA ARG A 408 -0.28 30.74 -34.94
C ARG A 408 0.35 30.11 -33.70
N HIS A 409 0.40 30.79 -32.54
CA HIS A 409 0.89 30.17 -31.31
C HIS A 409 0.09 28.91 -30.96
N THR A 410 -1.22 28.89 -31.24
CA THR A 410 -2.09 27.72 -31.01
C THR A 410 -1.62 26.50 -31.80
N LEU A 411 -1.30 26.70 -33.09
CA LEU A 411 -0.78 25.68 -34.00
C LEU A 411 0.59 25.17 -33.57
N ILE A 412 1.49 26.10 -33.21
CA ILE A 412 2.87 25.78 -32.85
C ILE A 412 2.92 25.06 -31.50
N GLY A 413 2.18 25.55 -30.51
CA GLY A 413 2.04 24.91 -29.20
C GLY A 413 1.46 23.51 -29.33
N HIS A 414 0.36 23.35 -30.07
CA HIS A 414 -0.23 22.05 -30.37
C HIS A 414 0.78 21.07 -30.99
N ARG A 415 1.53 21.52 -32.00
CA ARG A 415 2.53 20.68 -32.68
C ARG A 415 3.62 20.20 -31.74
N ILE A 416 4.26 21.12 -30.99
CA ILE A 416 5.34 20.80 -30.06
C ILE A 416 4.86 19.80 -29.01
N LEU A 417 3.71 20.06 -28.40
CA LEU A 417 3.16 19.23 -27.33
C LEU A 417 2.69 17.86 -27.86
N SER A 418 2.12 17.80 -29.07
CA SER A 418 1.72 16.56 -29.71
C SER A 418 2.92 15.67 -30.05
N GLU A 419 3.98 16.26 -30.63
CA GLU A 419 5.24 15.54 -30.92
C GLU A 419 5.87 15.00 -29.64
N ALA A 420 5.88 15.78 -28.55
CA ALA A 420 6.37 15.36 -27.24
C ALA A 420 5.47 14.31 -26.55
N ALA A 421 4.18 14.25 -26.90
CA ALA A 421 3.25 13.26 -26.38
C ALA A 421 3.34 11.89 -27.07
N LEU A 422 3.92 11.80 -28.28
CA LEU A 422 4.01 10.55 -29.07
C LEU A 422 4.60 9.35 -28.30
N PRO A 423 5.65 9.50 -27.47
CA PRO A 423 6.21 8.38 -26.72
C PRO A 423 5.35 7.95 -25.52
N LEU A 424 4.36 8.75 -25.13
CA LEU A 424 3.54 8.53 -23.94
C LEU A 424 2.31 7.67 -24.28
N ARG A 425 1.87 6.86 -23.31
CA ARG A 425 0.67 6.02 -23.46
C ARG A 425 -0.57 6.74 -22.93
N GLY A 426 -1.72 6.42 -23.53
CA GLY A 426 -3.03 6.90 -23.09
C GLY A 426 -3.18 8.42 -23.19
N ARG A 427 -4.13 8.96 -22.41
CA ARG A 427 -4.38 10.40 -22.31
C ARG A 427 -3.35 11.04 -21.37
N SER A 428 -2.16 11.30 -21.93
CA SER A 428 -1.06 11.92 -21.20
C SER A 428 -1.29 13.41 -20.94
N LEU A 429 -0.60 13.97 -19.94
CA LEU A 429 -0.63 15.40 -19.65
C LEU A 429 -0.32 16.25 -20.88
N LEU A 430 0.69 15.85 -21.68
CA LEU A 430 1.10 16.59 -22.88
C LEU A 430 0.06 16.49 -24.01
N SER A 431 -0.65 15.36 -24.13
CA SER A 431 -1.75 15.26 -25.11
C SER A 431 -2.93 16.18 -24.74
N ILE A 432 -3.26 16.29 -23.46
CA ILE A 432 -4.29 17.22 -22.96
C ILE A 432 -3.83 18.66 -23.20
N ALA A 433 -2.57 18.97 -22.87
CA ALA A 433 -2.01 20.29 -23.09
C ALA A 433 -2.00 20.68 -24.58
N ALA A 434 -1.70 19.73 -25.48
CA ALA A 434 -1.74 19.95 -26.93
C ALA A 434 -3.15 20.27 -27.42
N GLU A 435 -4.17 19.61 -26.88
CA GLU A 435 -5.58 19.87 -27.18
C GLU A 435 -5.99 21.28 -26.70
N ILE A 436 -5.65 21.63 -25.47
CA ILE A 436 -5.91 22.96 -24.91
C ILE A 436 -5.22 24.04 -25.75
N ALA A 437 -3.92 23.91 -26.02
CA ALA A 437 -3.15 24.87 -26.82
C ALA A 437 -3.75 25.08 -28.21
N ARG A 438 -4.31 24.02 -28.82
CA ARG A 438 -4.93 24.08 -30.14
C ARG A 438 -6.23 24.87 -30.16
N TYR A 439 -7.09 24.67 -29.16
CA TYR A 439 -8.51 25.04 -29.25
C TYR A 439 -9.00 26.03 -28.18
N HIS A 440 -8.17 26.48 -27.24
CA HIS A 440 -8.62 27.38 -26.16
C HIS A 440 -9.10 28.77 -26.63
N HIS A 441 -8.85 29.13 -27.89
CA HIS A 441 -9.37 30.34 -28.53
C HIS A 441 -10.57 30.10 -29.47
N GLU A 442 -11.06 28.87 -29.56
CA GLU A 442 -12.36 28.59 -30.16
C GLU A 442 -13.46 29.18 -29.27
N ARG A 443 -14.53 29.67 -29.90
CA ARG A 443 -15.71 30.22 -29.20
C ARG A 443 -16.89 29.31 -29.41
N TYR A 444 -17.75 29.20 -28.42
CA TYR A 444 -18.86 28.23 -28.44
C TYR A 444 -19.79 28.39 -29.66
N ASP A 445 -19.98 29.60 -30.17
CA ASP A 445 -20.76 29.92 -31.37
C ASP A 445 -20.00 29.74 -32.71
N GLY A 446 -18.72 29.41 -32.66
CA GLY A 446 -17.82 29.23 -33.80
C GLY A 446 -17.26 30.51 -34.39
N SER A 447 -17.32 31.64 -33.67
CA SER A 447 -16.63 32.88 -34.05
C SER A 447 -15.16 32.95 -33.62
N GLY A 448 -14.65 31.89 -32.98
CA GLY A 448 -13.26 31.77 -32.54
C GLY A 448 -12.29 31.36 -33.64
N TYR A 449 -11.06 31.04 -33.25
CA TYR A 449 -9.99 30.62 -34.15
C TYR A 449 -9.21 29.44 -33.55
N MET A 450 -8.54 28.60 -34.37
CA MET A 450 -8.26 28.73 -35.81
C MET A 450 -9.22 27.99 -36.74
N GLU A 451 -10.07 27.12 -36.22
CA GLU A 451 -10.88 26.18 -37.00
C GLU A 451 -12.37 26.56 -37.02
N GLY A 452 -12.81 27.47 -36.14
CA GLY A 452 -14.19 27.94 -36.09
C GLY A 452 -15.15 26.86 -35.59
N LEU A 453 -14.67 26.03 -34.66
CA LEU A 453 -15.42 24.91 -34.09
C LEU A 453 -16.61 25.43 -33.27
N ARG A 454 -17.71 24.67 -33.27
CA ARG A 454 -18.97 25.06 -32.61
C ARG A 454 -19.40 24.05 -31.55
N GLY A 455 -19.86 24.56 -30.42
CA GLY A 455 -20.46 23.76 -29.36
C GLY A 455 -19.55 22.62 -28.89
N GLY A 456 -20.11 21.40 -28.84
CA GLY A 456 -19.39 20.19 -28.44
C GLY A 456 -18.32 19.69 -29.41
N ALA A 457 -18.13 20.33 -30.57
CA ALA A 457 -16.95 20.06 -31.41
C ALA A 457 -15.66 20.59 -30.77
N ILE A 458 -15.77 21.57 -29.86
CA ILE A 458 -14.66 22.06 -29.06
C ILE A 458 -14.43 21.09 -27.90
N PRO A 459 -13.24 20.52 -27.73
CA PRO A 459 -12.97 19.61 -26.61
C PRO A 459 -13.28 20.24 -25.25
N VAL A 460 -13.81 19.46 -24.31
CA VAL A 460 -14.19 19.98 -22.99
C VAL A 460 -13.02 20.66 -22.26
N SER A 461 -11.79 20.16 -22.43
CA SER A 461 -10.58 20.74 -21.83
C SER A 461 -10.35 22.20 -22.28
N ALA A 462 -10.54 22.48 -23.57
CA ALA A 462 -10.42 23.80 -24.16
C ALA A 462 -11.58 24.72 -23.78
N ARG A 463 -12.81 24.20 -23.70
CA ARG A 463 -13.98 24.96 -23.21
C ARG A 463 -13.78 25.44 -21.77
N ILE A 464 -13.21 24.59 -20.90
CA ILE A 464 -12.85 24.96 -19.52
C ILE A 464 -11.74 26.01 -19.51
N MET A 465 -10.69 25.80 -20.29
CA MET A 465 -9.58 26.75 -20.39
C MET A 465 -10.04 28.15 -20.83
N ALA A 466 -10.89 28.24 -21.86
CA ALA A 466 -11.35 29.51 -22.41
C ALA A 466 -12.04 30.39 -21.34
N VAL A 467 -12.87 29.79 -20.48
CA VAL A 467 -13.51 30.51 -19.37
C VAL A 467 -12.48 30.97 -18.35
N ALA A 468 -11.58 30.08 -17.93
CA ALA A 468 -10.57 30.37 -16.92
C ALA A 468 -9.57 31.45 -17.38
N ASP A 469 -9.10 31.37 -18.62
CA ASP A 469 -8.14 32.32 -19.21
C ASP A 469 -8.75 33.73 -19.30
N VAL A 470 -9.94 33.83 -19.91
CA VAL A 470 -10.59 35.13 -20.06
C VAL A 470 -10.93 35.73 -18.70
N PHE A 471 -11.42 34.92 -17.75
CA PHE A 471 -11.68 35.42 -16.40
C PHE A 471 -10.42 35.97 -15.73
N ASP A 472 -9.32 35.20 -15.74
CA ASP A 472 -8.06 35.63 -15.14
C ASP A 472 -7.55 36.92 -15.78
N ALA A 473 -7.61 36.99 -17.11
CA ALA A 473 -7.24 38.17 -17.87
C ALA A 473 -8.07 39.39 -17.45
N LEU A 474 -9.39 39.26 -17.25
CA LEU A 474 -10.29 40.35 -16.86
C LEU A 474 -9.97 40.91 -15.47
N ILE A 475 -9.68 40.05 -14.49
CA ILE A 475 -9.45 40.46 -13.09
C ILE A 475 -8.01 40.88 -12.79
N THR A 476 -7.16 40.93 -13.81
CA THR A 476 -5.72 41.14 -13.67
C THR A 476 -5.28 42.39 -14.44
N ASP A 477 -4.42 43.20 -13.82
CA ASP A 477 -3.84 44.39 -14.45
C ASP A 477 -2.93 43.98 -15.62
N ARG A 478 -3.15 44.55 -16.81
CA ARG A 478 -2.29 44.42 -17.99
C ARG A 478 -1.69 45.78 -18.34
N GLN A 479 -0.58 45.78 -19.07
CA GLN A 479 0.14 47.02 -19.45
C GLN A 479 -0.76 48.07 -20.12
N TYR A 480 -1.75 47.61 -20.88
CA TYR A 480 -2.69 48.44 -21.66
C TYR A 480 -4.10 48.50 -21.06
N ARG A 481 -4.40 47.78 -19.96
CA ARG A 481 -5.75 47.69 -19.40
C ARG A 481 -5.76 47.45 -17.89
N LYS A 482 -6.57 48.22 -17.17
CA LYS A 482 -6.84 48.00 -15.74
C LYS A 482 -7.73 46.79 -15.49
N ALA A 483 -7.44 46.08 -14.40
CA ALA A 483 -8.23 44.98 -13.89
C ALA A 483 -9.68 45.41 -13.65
N TRP A 484 -10.60 44.51 -13.97
CA TRP A 484 -12.01 44.67 -13.66
C TRP A 484 -12.28 44.19 -12.24
N GLY A 485 -13.34 44.71 -11.63
CA GLY A 485 -13.88 44.13 -10.41
C GLY A 485 -14.36 42.70 -10.66
N VAL A 486 -14.11 41.80 -9.70
CA VAL A 486 -14.44 40.37 -9.82
C VAL A 486 -15.92 40.16 -10.17
N GLU A 487 -16.86 40.84 -9.50
CA GLU A 487 -18.30 40.76 -9.82
C GLU A 487 -18.64 41.19 -11.24
N HIS A 488 -17.94 42.20 -11.75
CA HIS A 488 -18.15 42.67 -13.12
C HIS A 488 -17.66 41.63 -14.13
N ALA A 489 -16.48 41.01 -13.89
CA ALA A 489 -15.97 39.93 -14.72
C ALA A 489 -16.90 38.70 -14.70
N ILE A 490 -17.40 38.30 -13.52
CA ILE A 490 -18.38 37.21 -13.36
C ILE A 490 -19.63 37.49 -14.20
N THR A 491 -20.21 38.68 -14.06
CA THR A 491 -21.44 39.06 -14.77
C THR A 491 -21.23 39.03 -16.29
N TRP A 492 -20.11 39.60 -16.75
CA TRP A 492 -19.77 39.65 -18.17
C TRP A 492 -19.56 38.26 -18.80
N ILE A 493 -18.98 37.31 -18.05
CA ILE A 493 -18.83 35.92 -18.51
C ILE A 493 -20.20 35.24 -18.57
N ALA A 494 -21.04 35.44 -17.55
CA ALA A 494 -22.39 34.86 -17.51
C ALA A 494 -23.25 35.31 -18.70
N GLU A 495 -23.19 36.59 -19.09
CA GLU A 495 -23.90 37.14 -20.25
C GLU A 495 -23.44 36.56 -21.60
N ARG A 496 -22.27 35.93 -21.64
CA ARG A 496 -21.66 35.33 -22.82
C ARG A 496 -21.81 33.81 -22.91
N ALA A 497 -22.49 33.20 -21.95
CA ALA A 497 -22.86 31.79 -22.01
C ALA A 497 -23.65 31.50 -23.30
N GLY A 498 -23.26 30.45 -24.02
CA GLY A 498 -23.85 30.05 -25.29
C GLY A 498 -23.37 30.85 -26.50
N LYS A 499 -22.52 31.87 -26.30
CA LYS A 499 -21.86 32.64 -27.37
C LYS A 499 -20.36 32.38 -27.37
N ASP A 500 -19.65 33.01 -26.44
CA ASP A 500 -18.20 32.84 -26.32
C ASP A 500 -17.88 31.55 -25.56
N PHE A 501 -18.69 31.21 -24.55
CA PHE A 501 -18.43 30.13 -23.60
C PHE A 501 -19.52 29.07 -23.58
N ASP A 502 -19.15 27.83 -23.25
CA ASP A 502 -20.11 26.75 -23.02
C ASP A 502 -20.98 27.04 -21.79
N PRO A 503 -22.33 27.05 -21.90
CA PRO A 503 -23.22 27.32 -20.77
C PRO A 503 -23.00 26.42 -19.55
N LEU A 504 -22.69 25.14 -19.75
CA LEU A 504 -22.47 24.19 -18.66
C LEU A 504 -21.15 24.46 -17.94
N VAL A 505 -20.12 24.85 -18.68
CA VAL A 505 -18.83 25.25 -18.11
C VAL A 505 -18.98 26.56 -17.33
N VAL A 506 -19.77 27.51 -17.84
CA VAL A 506 -20.07 28.77 -17.13
C VAL A 506 -20.81 28.49 -15.81
N GLU A 507 -21.80 27.59 -15.80
CA GLU A 507 -22.51 27.18 -14.58
C GLU A 507 -21.54 26.65 -13.50
N ALA A 508 -20.62 25.76 -13.89
CA ALA A 508 -19.60 25.23 -12.99
C ALA A 508 -18.61 26.32 -12.54
N PHE A 509 -18.15 27.18 -13.45
CA PHE A 509 -17.29 28.33 -13.15
C PHE A 509 -17.92 29.26 -12.12
N LEU A 510 -19.20 29.61 -12.27
CA LEU A 510 -19.90 30.46 -11.31
C LEU A 510 -19.90 29.84 -9.92
N THR A 511 -20.18 28.53 -9.83
CA THR A 511 -20.17 27.80 -8.56
C THR A 511 -18.78 27.83 -7.91
N VAL A 512 -17.73 27.52 -8.69
CA VAL A 512 -16.33 27.52 -8.24
C VAL A 512 -15.90 28.90 -7.75
N VAL A 513 -16.12 29.95 -8.53
CA VAL A 513 -15.66 31.30 -8.19
C VAL A 513 -16.42 31.85 -6.97
N ARG A 514 -17.73 31.60 -6.87
CA ARG A 514 -18.53 31.98 -5.69
C ARG A 514 -18.04 31.28 -4.43
N ARG A 515 -17.66 30.00 -4.53
CA ARG A 515 -17.04 29.26 -3.43
C ARG A 515 -15.70 29.88 -3.01
N ILE A 516 -14.81 30.16 -3.97
CA ILE A 516 -13.53 30.83 -3.70
C ILE A 516 -13.74 32.21 -3.04
N GLN A 517 -14.71 33.00 -3.51
CA GLN A 517 -15.04 34.30 -2.89
C GLN A 517 -15.49 34.18 -1.42
N ALA A 518 -16.23 33.12 -1.09
CA ALA A 518 -16.72 32.89 0.27
C ALA A 518 -15.65 32.34 1.22
N GLU A 519 -14.79 31.44 0.73
CA GLU A 519 -13.80 30.72 1.55
C GLU A 519 -12.46 31.44 1.61
N GLU A 520 -12.04 32.08 0.51
CA GLU A 520 -10.72 32.69 0.32
C GLU A 520 -10.81 34.05 -0.41
N PRO A 521 -11.43 35.08 0.18
CA PRO A 521 -11.66 36.37 -0.49
C PRO A 521 -10.37 37.07 -0.93
N ASP A 522 -9.25 36.82 -0.25
CA ASP A 522 -7.92 37.36 -0.56
C ASP A 522 -7.20 36.64 -1.73
N TRP A 523 -7.79 35.58 -2.30
CA TRP A 523 -7.18 34.83 -3.40
C TRP A 523 -7.12 35.61 -4.72
N PHE A 524 -8.07 36.53 -4.94
CA PHE A 524 -8.13 37.36 -6.14
C PHE A 524 -7.06 38.46 -6.14
N PRO A 525 -6.53 38.86 -7.30
CA PRO A 525 -5.54 39.93 -7.39
C PRO A 525 -6.06 41.23 -6.76
N LYS A 526 -5.26 41.85 -5.88
CA LYS A 526 -5.54 43.18 -5.36
C LYS A 526 -5.10 44.24 -6.38
N PRO A 527 -5.89 45.31 -6.60
CA PRO A 527 -5.49 46.42 -7.46
C PRO A 527 -4.42 47.26 -6.75
N GLU A 528 -3.14 46.87 -6.81
CA GLU A 528 -2.03 47.71 -6.36
C GLU A 528 -0.93 47.87 -7.43
N GLY A 529 -0.47 49.12 -7.55
CA GLY A 529 0.31 49.63 -8.67
C GLY A 529 1.77 49.16 -8.71
N GLY A 530 2.20 48.83 -9.93
CA GLY A 530 3.56 49.03 -10.45
C GLY A 530 4.72 48.56 -9.59
N ASN A 531 5.16 47.31 -9.77
CA ASN A 531 6.58 47.04 -9.66
C ASN A 531 7.00 45.89 -10.60
N GLN A 532 7.49 46.26 -11.79
CA GLN A 532 7.98 45.34 -12.84
C GLN A 532 9.40 44.81 -12.60
N GLY A 533 10.07 45.15 -11.51
CA GLY A 533 11.43 44.66 -11.22
C GLY A 533 11.44 43.63 -10.10
N LEU A 534 11.51 42.32 -10.42
CA LEU A 534 12.08 41.20 -9.60
C LEU A 534 11.61 39.81 -10.07
N LEU A 535 11.42 39.57 -11.37
CA LEU A 535 10.81 38.32 -11.85
C LEU A 535 11.68 37.06 -11.61
N VAL A 536 13.02 37.17 -11.70
CA VAL A 536 13.93 36.03 -11.43
C VAL A 536 13.90 35.61 -9.96
N ALA A 537 13.85 36.57 -9.03
CA ALA A 537 13.67 36.28 -7.61
C ALA A 537 12.24 35.76 -7.31
N ALA A 538 11.25 36.18 -8.10
CA ALA A 538 9.88 35.70 -8.03
C ALA A 538 9.73 34.25 -8.50
N ILE A 539 10.40 33.81 -9.58
CA ILE A 539 10.37 32.40 -10.02
C ILE A 539 10.93 31.48 -8.91
N GLY A 540 12.07 31.86 -8.31
CA GLY A 540 12.60 31.11 -7.16
C GLY A 540 11.65 31.10 -5.95
N ARG A 541 10.98 32.22 -5.64
CA ARG A 541 9.98 32.29 -4.55
C ARG A 541 8.67 31.55 -4.89
N LYS A 542 8.27 31.51 -6.17
CA LYS A 542 7.06 30.84 -6.69
C LYS A 542 7.23 29.32 -6.70
N LEU A 543 8.39 28.82 -7.12
CA LEU A 543 8.75 27.40 -6.96
C LEU A 543 8.79 27.03 -5.47
N ARG A 544 9.34 27.88 -4.59
CA ARG A 544 9.30 27.69 -3.12
C ARG A 544 7.88 27.68 -2.53
N ALA A 545 6.94 28.45 -3.07
CA ALA A 545 5.55 28.48 -2.58
C ALA A 545 4.77 27.22 -2.98
N LEU A 546 4.99 26.71 -4.20
CA LEU A 546 4.30 25.52 -4.73
C LEU A 546 4.88 24.20 -4.21
N PHE A 547 6.18 24.15 -3.92
CA PHE A 547 6.85 22.97 -3.39
C PHE A 547 7.13 23.06 -1.89
N GLY A 548 6.67 24.09 -1.18
CA GLY A 548 7.04 24.38 0.21
C GLY A 548 8.55 24.68 0.38
N ASN A 549 9.07 24.65 1.62
CA ASN A 549 10.50 24.83 1.96
C ASN A 549 11.46 23.80 1.31
N ARG A 550 11.02 23.05 0.30
CA ARG A 550 11.79 22.07 -0.46
C ARG A 550 12.84 22.70 -1.40
N ALA A 551 12.78 24.01 -1.67
CA ALA A 551 13.68 24.72 -2.59
C ALA A 551 14.59 25.77 -1.91
N GLU A 552 15.35 25.37 -0.87
CA GLU A 552 16.46 26.19 -0.38
C GLU A 552 17.68 26.11 -1.32
N PRO A 553 18.34 27.24 -1.63
CA PRO A 553 19.55 27.24 -2.43
C PRO A 553 20.72 26.52 -1.73
N ILE A 554 21.67 26.06 -2.55
CA ILE A 554 23.02 25.71 -2.13
C ILE A 554 23.77 27.04 -2.00
N ASN A 555 24.24 27.38 -0.79
CA ASN A 555 25.21 28.45 -0.59
C ASN A 555 26.61 27.98 -0.98
#